data_AF-A0A1A2XBP2-F1
#
_entry.id   AF-A0A1A2XBP2-F1
#
_cell.length_a   1.000
_cell.length_b   1.000
_cell.length_c   1.000
_cell.angle_alpha   90.00
_cell.angle_beta   90.00
_cell.angle_gamma   90.00
#
_symmetry.space_group_name_H-M   'P 1'
#
loop_
_entity.id
_entity.type
_entity.pdbx_description
1 polymer ?
#
loop_
_entity_poly.entity_id
_entity_poly.type
_entity_poly.pdbx_seq_one_letter_code
_entity_poly.pdbx_strand_id
1 'polypeptide(L)'
;MHTTYIVITLTTAVVTAAVAVADLIPAGFVLANSAEVGVPRSWLRPLAAIKLAGAAGLVVGLMGVRALGIAAAIGLVLFFVGAVVTHLRAGVFYNIAFPGAYLCLSAATLALTVAR
;
A
#
# COMPACT_ATOMS: atom_id res chain seq x y z
N MET A 1 -0.67 23.46 1.33
CA MET A 1 -0.23 22.46 2.33
C MET A 1 -1.39 21.60 2.83
N HIS A 2 -2.46 22.17 3.40
CA HIS A 2 -3.55 21.38 4.02
C HIS A 2 -4.37 20.53 3.02
N THR A 3 -4.82 21.10 1.91
CA THR A 3 -5.65 20.40 0.90
C THR A 3 -4.88 19.28 0.20
N THR A 4 -3.66 19.55 -0.25
CA THR A 4 -2.78 18.57 -0.92
C THR A 4 -2.52 17.35 -0.05
N TYR A 5 -2.22 17.55 1.24
CA TYR A 5 -2.03 16.48 2.20
C TYR A 5 -3.27 15.61 2.36
N ILE A 6 -4.45 16.22 2.53
CA ILE A 6 -5.71 15.48 2.68
C ILE A 6 -6.00 14.66 1.43
N VAL A 7 -5.92 15.29 0.26
CA VAL A 7 -6.21 14.63 -1.03
C VAL A 7 -5.28 13.44 -1.25
N ILE A 8 -3.97 13.62 -1.06
CA ILE A 8 -3.00 12.54 -1.27
C ILE A 8 -3.20 11.42 -0.24
N THR A 9 -3.38 11.75 1.04
CA THR A 9 -3.58 10.73 2.09
C THR A 9 -4.87 9.93 1.89
N LEU A 10 -5.97 10.59 1.54
CA LEU A 10 -7.23 9.92 1.23
C LEU A 10 -7.12 9.07 -0.03
N THR A 11 -6.47 9.60 -1.08
CA THR A 11 -6.22 8.84 -2.31
C THR A 11 -5.44 7.57 -1.98
N THR A 12 -4.30 7.68 -1.30
CA THR A 12 -3.48 6.54 -0.86
C THR A 12 -4.28 5.54 -0.04
N ALA A 13 -5.08 6.00 0.93
CA ALA A 13 -5.91 5.12 1.76
C ALA A 13 -6.96 4.37 0.93
N VAL A 14 -7.69 5.06 0.05
CA VAL A 14 -8.75 4.47 -0.79
C VAL A 14 -8.17 3.45 -1.77
N VAL A 15 -7.12 3.80 -2.53
CA VAL A 15 -6.54 2.88 -3.52
C VAL A 15 -5.90 1.66 -2.84
N THR A 16 -5.23 1.86 -1.70
CA THR A 16 -4.63 0.77 -0.93
C THR A 16 -5.70 -0.16 -0.37
N ALA A 17 -6.79 0.38 0.16
CA ALA A 17 -7.92 -0.41 0.64
C ALA A 17 -8.60 -1.18 -0.49
N ALA A 18 -8.80 -0.57 -1.66
CA ALA A 18 -9.40 -1.23 -2.82
C ALA A 18 -8.57 -2.45 -3.26
N VAL A 19 -7.25 -2.32 -3.34
CA VAL A 19 -6.36 -3.45 -3.65
C VAL A 19 -6.38 -4.49 -2.55
N ALA A 20 -6.39 -4.08 -1.28
CA ALA A 20 -6.47 -5.02 -0.18
C ALA A 20 -7.78 -5.84 -0.20
N VAL A 21 -8.90 -5.22 -0.57
CA VAL A 21 -10.17 -5.94 -0.77
C VAL A 21 -10.04 -6.92 -1.94
N ALA A 22 -9.38 -6.54 -3.04
CA ALA A 22 -9.11 -7.46 -4.15
C ALA A 22 -8.23 -8.66 -3.73
N ASP A 23 -7.30 -8.45 -2.80
CA ASP A 23 -6.49 -9.51 -2.20
C ASP A 23 -7.31 -10.44 -1.28
N LEU A 24 -8.35 -9.91 -0.60
CA LEU A 24 -9.27 -10.70 0.25
C LEU A 24 -10.26 -11.54 -0.55
N ILE A 25 -10.72 -11.05 -1.70
CA ILE A 25 -11.70 -11.72 -2.60
C ILE A 25 -10.95 -12.47 -3.72
N PRO A 26 -9.77 -13.03 -3.42
CA PRO A 26 -8.64 -13.30 -4.33
C PRO A 26 -8.97 -13.12 -5.81
N ALA A 27 -9.00 -11.86 -6.26
CA ALA A 27 -9.38 -11.55 -7.64
C ALA A 27 -8.42 -12.23 -8.62
N GLY A 28 -8.92 -12.63 -9.80
CA GLY A 28 -8.14 -13.38 -10.79
C GLY A 28 -6.80 -12.72 -11.15
N PHE A 29 -6.77 -11.39 -11.25
CA PHE A 29 -5.54 -10.64 -11.54
C PHE A 29 -4.53 -10.68 -10.37
N VAL A 30 -5.00 -10.63 -9.11
CA VAL A 30 -4.13 -10.71 -7.91
C VAL A 30 -3.50 -12.09 -7.82
N LEU A 31 -4.29 -13.12 -8.12
CA LEU A 31 -3.83 -14.50 -8.15
C LEU A 31 -2.76 -14.72 -9.22
N ALA A 32 -2.98 -14.21 -10.44
CA ALA A 32 -2.01 -14.29 -11.52
C ALA A 32 -0.72 -13.54 -11.16
N ASN A 33 -0.83 -12.28 -10.74
CA ASN A 33 0.31 -11.46 -10.36
C ASN A 33 1.11 -12.08 -9.22
N SER A 34 0.43 -12.64 -8.22
CA SER A 34 1.08 -13.25 -7.06
C SER A 34 1.74 -14.58 -7.39
N ALA A 35 1.13 -15.38 -8.28
CA ALA A 35 1.75 -16.61 -8.78
C ALA A 35 3.03 -16.33 -9.58
N GLU A 36 3.03 -15.28 -10.40
CA GLU A 36 4.20 -14.86 -11.19
C GLU A 36 5.39 -14.46 -10.31
N VAL A 37 5.15 -13.83 -9.17
CA VAL A 37 6.21 -13.44 -8.21
C VAL A 37 6.46 -14.48 -7.12
N GLY A 38 5.89 -15.68 -7.24
CA GLY A 38 6.11 -16.79 -6.31
C GLY A 38 5.49 -16.60 -4.91
N VAL A 39 4.53 -15.69 -4.77
CA VAL A 39 3.81 -15.45 -3.51
C VAL A 39 2.66 -16.47 -3.37
N PRO A 40 2.66 -17.32 -2.34
CA PRO A 40 1.60 -18.31 -2.15
C PRO A 40 0.24 -17.64 -1.92
N ARG A 41 -0.84 -18.28 -2.39
CA ARG A 41 -2.21 -17.81 -2.17
C ARG A 41 -2.56 -17.60 -0.68
N SER A 42 -1.98 -18.40 0.21
CA SER A 42 -2.17 -18.28 1.66
C SER A 42 -1.66 -16.95 2.22
N TRP A 43 -0.71 -16.29 1.55
CA TRP A 43 -0.17 -14.99 1.95
C TRP A 43 -1.04 -13.80 1.54
N LEU A 44 -1.98 -13.96 0.59
CA LEU A 44 -2.82 -12.86 0.13
C LEU A 44 -3.68 -12.27 1.25
N ARG A 45 -4.29 -13.11 2.09
CA ARG A 45 -5.12 -12.63 3.21
C ARG A 45 -4.31 -11.88 4.28
N PRO A 46 -3.16 -12.40 4.76
CA PRO A 46 -2.26 -11.62 5.62
C PRO A 46 -1.81 -10.30 5.00
N LEU A 47 -1.40 -10.31 3.73
CA LEU A 47 -0.95 -9.09 3.02
C LEU A 47 -2.08 -8.07 2.91
N ALA A 48 -3.30 -8.52 2.62
CA ALA A 48 -4.49 -7.69 2.59
C ALA A 48 -4.77 -7.05 3.96
N ALA A 49 -4.68 -7.82 5.04
CA ALA A 49 -4.89 -7.32 6.39
C ALA A 49 -3.89 -6.21 6.74
N ILE A 50 -2.61 -6.36 6.36
CA ILE A 50 -1.57 -5.34 6.56
C ILE A 50 -1.89 -4.07 5.75
N LYS A 51 -2.27 -4.21 4.48
CA LYS A 51 -2.67 -3.06 3.64
C LYS A 51 -3.89 -2.33 4.22
N LEU A 52 -4.91 -3.05 4.67
CA LEU A 52 -6.09 -2.47 5.32
C LEU A 52 -5.74 -1.78 6.63
N ALA A 53 -4.88 -2.36 7.45
CA ALA A 53 -4.40 -1.74 8.69
C ALA A 53 -3.66 -0.43 8.40
N GLY A 54 -2.81 -0.41 7.36
CA GLY A 54 -2.16 0.82 6.89
C GLY A 54 -3.15 1.87 6.38
N ALA A 55 -4.10 1.48 5.53
CA ALA A 55 -5.13 2.39 5.03
C ALA A 55 -6.00 2.98 6.16
N ALA A 56 -6.42 2.15 7.12
CA ALA A 56 -7.16 2.58 8.30
C ALA A 56 -6.31 3.53 9.18
N GLY A 57 -5.03 3.20 9.41
CA GLY A 57 -4.11 4.03 10.16
C GLY A 57 -3.88 5.40 9.53
N LEU A 58 -3.85 5.51 8.19
CA LEU A 58 -3.81 6.79 7.48
C LEU A 58 -5.07 7.63 7.75
N VAL A 59 -6.26 7.02 7.70
CA VAL A 59 -7.54 7.71 7.97
C VAL A 59 -7.61 8.20 9.42
N VAL A 60 -7.20 7.36 10.38
CA VAL A 60 -7.15 7.77 11.79
C VAL A 60 -6.08 8.85 12.01
N GLY A 61 -4.98 8.80 11.26
CA GLY A 61 -3.98 9.87 11.21
C GLY A 61 -4.56 11.22 10.77
N LEU A 62 -5.43 11.21 9.76
CA LEU A 62 -6.16 12.40 9.31
C LEU A 62 -7.13 12.94 10.36
N MET A 63 -7.70 12.08 11.21
CA MET A 63 -8.62 12.46 12.28
C MET A 63 -7.95 13.10 13.50
N GLY A 64 -6.61 13.19 13.52
CA GLY A 64 -5.85 13.92 14.54
C GLY A 64 -4.77 13.10 15.24
N VAL A 65 -4.72 11.78 15.04
CA VAL A 65 -3.70 10.91 15.65
C VAL A 65 -2.45 10.86 14.78
N ARG A 66 -1.70 11.97 14.72
CA ARG A 66 -0.55 12.14 13.81
C ARG A 66 0.48 11.00 13.88
N ALA A 67 0.81 10.53 15.08
CA ALA A 67 1.77 9.44 15.27
C ALA A 67 1.32 8.15 14.57
N LEU A 68 0.02 7.85 14.59
CA LEU A 68 -0.54 6.68 13.91
C LEU A 68 -0.53 6.84 12.40
N GLY A 69 -0.80 8.05 11.89
CA GLY A 69 -0.68 8.35 10.46
C GLY A 69 0.75 8.16 9.93
N ILE A 70 1.76 8.59 10.70
CA ILE A 70 3.18 8.37 10.36
C ILE A 70 3.50 6.87 10.36
N ALA A 71 3.14 6.16 11.43
CA ALA A 71 3.39 4.72 11.53
C ALA A 71 2.73 3.93 10.39
N ALA A 72 1.50 4.29 10.03
CA ALA A 72 0.77 3.69 8.92
C ALA A 72 1.43 3.97 7.57
N ALA A 73 1.84 5.22 7.32
CA ALA A 73 2.54 5.59 6.10
C ALA A 73 3.89 4.85 5.97
N ILE A 74 4.66 4.75 7.05
CA ILE A 74 5.90 3.95 7.09
C ILE A 74 5.61 2.48 6.79
N GLY A 75 4.59 1.90 7.43
CA GLY A 75 4.20 0.51 7.21
C GLY A 75 3.84 0.23 5.75
N LEU A 76 3.08 1.13 5.11
CA LEU A 76 2.74 1.02 3.70
C LEU A 76 3.96 1.17 2.79
N VAL A 77 4.87 2.11 3.08
CA VAL A 77 6.14 2.22 2.34
C VAL A 77 6.94 0.93 2.43
N LEU A 78 7.15 0.39 3.63
CA LEU A 78 7.89 -0.86 3.82
C LEU A 78 7.22 -2.04 3.11
N PHE A 79 5.88 -2.10 3.16
CA PHE A 79 5.09 -3.11 2.45
C PHE A 79 5.34 -3.05 0.94
N PHE A 80 5.21 -1.86 0.33
CA PHE A 80 5.35 -1.71 -1.12
C PHE A 80 6.81 -1.79 -1.59
N VAL A 81 7.79 -1.43 -0.75
CA VAL A 81 9.21 -1.76 -0.99
C VAL A 81 9.39 -3.27 -1.08
N GLY A 82 8.84 -4.02 -0.11
CA GLY A 82 8.85 -5.48 -0.14
C GLY A 82 8.23 -6.04 -1.43
N ALA A 83 7.09 -5.49 -1.85
CA ALA A 83 6.44 -5.87 -3.10
C ALA A 83 7.29 -5.56 -4.35
N VAL A 84 7.94 -4.40 -4.42
CA VAL A 84 8.86 -4.10 -5.52
C VAL A 84 10.03 -5.07 -5.53
N VAL A 85 10.63 -5.35 -4.37
CA VAL A 85 11.73 -6.31 -4.23
C VAL A 85 11.33 -7.73 -4.66
N THR A 86 10.11 -8.19 -4.35
CA THR A 86 9.64 -9.51 -4.84
C THR A 86 9.50 -9.56 -6.35
N HIS A 87 9.01 -8.50 -6.99
CA HIS A 87 8.94 -8.41 -8.45
C HIS A 87 10.32 -8.40 -9.10
N LEU A 88 11.25 -7.61 -8.55
CA LEU A 88 12.65 -7.57 -8.99
C LEU A 88 13.33 -8.94 -8.86
N ARG A 89 13.12 -9.64 -7.74
CA ARG A 89 13.68 -10.98 -7.49
C ARG A 89 13.10 -12.05 -8.40
N ALA A 90 11.82 -11.95 -8.74
CA ALA A 90 11.16 -12.86 -9.67
C ALA A 90 11.47 -12.54 -11.15
N GLY A 91 12.11 -11.40 -11.44
CA GLY A 91 12.40 -10.96 -12.80
C GLY A 91 11.15 -10.50 -13.58
N VAL A 92 10.06 -10.18 -12.88
CA VAL A 92 8.79 -9.78 -13.48
C VAL A 92 8.71 -8.26 -13.51
N PHE A 93 9.09 -7.66 -14.64
CA PHE A 93 9.20 -6.21 -14.78
C PHE A 93 7.98 -5.54 -15.42
N TYR A 94 7.18 -6.26 -16.21
CA TYR A 94 6.08 -5.63 -16.97
C TYR A 94 4.93 -5.12 -16.07
N ASN A 95 4.75 -5.69 -14.89
CA ASN A 95 3.75 -5.30 -13.90
C ASN A 95 4.34 -4.52 -12.71
N ILE A 96 5.65 -4.22 -12.70
CA ILE A 96 6.34 -3.53 -11.59
C ILE A 96 5.82 -2.10 -11.37
N ALA A 97 5.23 -1.51 -12.40
CA ALA A 97 4.61 -0.20 -12.33
C ALA A 97 3.48 -0.15 -11.29
N PHE A 98 2.79 -1.28 -11.07
CA PHE A 98 1.71 -1.36 -10.09
C PHE A 98 2.23 -1.17 -8.66
N PRO A 99 3.07 -2.03 -8.07
CA PRO A 99 3.63 -1.81 -6.73
C PRO A 99 4.46 -0.53 -6.65
N GLY A 100 5.11 -0.10 -7.75
CA GLY A 100 5.83 1.18 -7.82
C GLY A 100 4.93 2.39 -7.61
N ALA A 101 3.75 2.42 -8.23
CA ALA A 101 2.79 3.52 -8.06
C ALA A 101 2.29 3.63 -6.61
N TYR A 102 1.97 2.51 -5.96
CA TYR A 102 1.57 2.49 -4.55
C TYR A 102 2.71 2.90 -3.61
N LEU A 103 3.96 2.53 -3.94
CA LEU A 103 5.13 2.98 -3.21
C LEU A 103 5.28 4.50 -3.30
N CYS A 104 5.16 5.07 -4.50
CA CYS A 104 5.22 6.53 -4.70
C CYS A 104 4.12 7.26 -3.90
N LEU A 105 2.88 6.76 -3.94
CA LEU A 105 1.78 7.32 -3.16
C LEU A 105 2.04 7.24 -1.65
N SER A 106 2.50 6.09 -1.16
CA SER A 106 2.80 5.88 0.26
C SER A 106 3.95 6.78 0.73
N ALA A 107 5.00 6.93 -0.09
CA ALA A 107 6.11 7.83 0.20
C ALA A 107 5.69 9.31 0.18
N ALA A 108 4.86 9.72 -0.77
CA ALA A 108 4.30 11.06 -0.81
C ALA A 108 3.43 11.35 0.42
N THR A 109 2.56 10.41 0.81
CA THR A 109 1.77 10.51 2.04
C THR A 109 2.68 10.61 3.28
N LEU A 110 3.73 9.80 3.39
CA LEU A 110 4.68 9.87 4.50
C LEU A 110 5.36 11.24 4.56
N ALA A 111 5.91 11.71 3.44
CA ALA A 111 6.60 13.01 3.36
C ALA A 111 5.67 14.16 3.78
N LEU A 112 4.42 14.15 3.28
CA LEU A 112 3.44 15.18 3.63
C LEU A 112 2.97 15.07 5.09
N THR A 113 2.88 13.87 5.66
CA THR A 113 2.51 13.67 7.08
C THR A 113 3.61 14.19 8.01
N VAL A 114 4.87 14.02 7.62
CA VAL A 114 6.02 14.52 8.39
C VAL A 114 6.17 16.03 8.27
N ALA A 115 5.94 16.60 7.08
CA ALA A 115 6.10 18.03 6.80
C ALA A 115 4.95 18.93 7.28
N ARG A 116 3.87 18.36 7.86
CA ARG A 116 2.70 19.07 8.37
C ARG A 116 2.86 19.51 9.82
#